data_AF-A0A376CJT7-F1
#
_entry.id   AF-A0A376CJT7-F1
#
_cell.length_a   1.000
_cell.length_b   1.000
_cell.length_c   1.000
_cell.angle_alpha   90.00
_cell.angle_beta   90.00
_cell.angle_gamma   90.00
#
_symmetry.space_group_name_H-M   'P 1'
#
loop_
_entity.id
_entity.type
_entity.pdbx_description
1 polymer ?
#
loop_
_entity_poly.entity_id
_entity_poly.type
_entity_poly.pdbx_seq_one_letter_code
_entity_poly.pdbx_strand_id
1 'polypeptide(L)'
;MIATSDNDRKEAVILPPDSDDMEQLHELAGILESACGDAVLIGPDGHETAIPEQVSKVLVGVVDAMAHGRAITLTPIDTKLTTQEAADFLEISRPTLIKLLEKGRIPYEKMPESRHRRILLTDLVEYRQAHKERQVRILDLLVEDAEEAGLYQA
;
A
#
# COMPACT_ATOMS: atom_id res chain seq x y z
N MET A 1 5.35 -39.25 4.04
CA MET A 1 6.10 -38.24 4.82
C MET A 1 7.16 -37.65 3.91
N ILE A 2 6.82 -36.61 3.16
CA ILE A 2 7.78 -35.73 2.47
C ILE A 2 7.27 -34.33 2.74
N ALA A 3 8.05 -33.58 3.50
CA ALA A 3 7.78 -32.19 3.86
C ALA A 3 7.91 -31.33 2.60
N THR A 4 6.79 -30.87 2.04
CA THR A 4 6.79 -29.81 1.05
C THR A 4 6.78 -28.47 1.77
N SER A 5 8.00 -27.92 1.82
CA SER A 5 8.41 -26.58 2.19
C SER A 5 7.40 -25.47 1.87
N ASP A 6 7.15 -24.68 2.91
CA ASP A 6 6.33 -23.48 3.07
C ASP A 6 6.92 -22.25 2.32
N ASN A 7 6.94 -22.25 0.97
CA ASN A 7 7.69 -21.26 0.16
C ASN A 7 6.85 -20.47 -0.88
N ASP A 8 5.53 -20.41 -0.75
CA ASP A 8 4.62 -19.82 -1.77
C ASP A 8 4.13 -18.38 -1.52
N ARG A 9 4.72 -17.63 -0.57
CA ARG A 9 4.33 -16.22 -0.28
C ARG A 9 5.17 -15.17 -1.02
N LYS A 10 5.47 -15.37 -2.31
CA LYS A 10 6.26 -14.39 -3.08
C LYS A 10 5.35 -13.28 -3.61
N GLU A 11 5.84 -12.04 -3.52
CA GLU A 11 5.25 -10.86 -4.14
C GLU A 11 4.76 -11.17 -5.56
N ALA A 12 3.48 -10.92 -5.82
CA ALA A 12 2.90 -11.11 -7.13
C ALA A 12 2.76 -9.75 -7.81
N VAL A 13 3.54 -9.52 -8.87
CA VAL A 13 3.37 -8.38 -9.77
C VAL A 13 2.34 -8.78 -10.82
N ILE A 14 1.21 -8.06 -10.84
CA ILE A 14 0.13 -8.26 -11.79
C ILE A 14 0.18 -7.11 -12.79
N LEU A 15 0.30 -7.45 -14.07
CA LEU A 15 0.29 -6.48 -15.17
C LEU A 15 -1.15 -6.14 -15.57
N PRO A 16 -1.41 -4.92 -16.05
CA PRO A 16 -2.70 -4.59 -16.66
C PRO A 16 -2.96 -5.52 -17.86
N PRO A 17 -4.24 -5.79 -18.18
CA PRO A 17 -4.59 -6.66 -19.30
C PRO A 17 -4.23 -6.01 -20.65
N ASP A 18 -4.21 -6.83 -21.70
CA ASP A 18 -3.93 -6.38 -23.07
C ASP A 18 -5.06 -5.48 -23.62
N SER A 19 -4.82 -4.82 -24.76
CA SER A 19 -5.71 -3.78 -25.31
C SER A 19 -7.18 -4.18 -25.48
N ASP A 20 -7.45 -5.45 -25.77
CA ASP A 20 -8.81 -5.95 -26.07
C ASP A 20 -9.68 -6.05 -24.80
N ASP A 21 -9.06 -6.18 -23.63
CA ASP A 21 -9.74 -6.30 -22.32
C ASP A 21 -9.77 -4.97 -21.55
N MET A 22 -9.07 -3.94 -22.05
CA MET A 22 -9.03 -2.62 -21.42
C MET A 22 -10.37 -1.91 -21.44
N GLU A 23 -11.21 -2.13 -22.46
CA GLU A 23 -12.54 -1.53 -22.54
C GLU A 23 -13.47 -2.09 -21.43
N GLN A 24 -13.44 -3.41 -21.24
CA GLN A 24 -14.17 -4.08 -20.14
C GLN A 24 -13.68 -3.62 -18.77
N LEU A 25 -12.37 -3.37 -18.64
CA LEU A 25 -11.78 -2.89 -17.40
C LEU A 25 -12.22 -1.46 -17.05
N HIS A 26 -12.35 -0.58 -18.04
CA HIS A 26 -12.89 0.77 -17.84
C HIS A 26 -14.38 0.76 -17.49
N GLU A 27 -15.15 -0.13 -18.13
CA GLU A 27 -16.56 -0.34 -17.77
C GLU A 27 -16.69 -0.83 -16.33
N LEU A 28 -15.87 -1.81 -15.92
CA LEU A 28 -15.81 -2.30 -14.55
C LEU A 28 -15.42 -1.20 -13.57
N ALA A 29 -14.45 -0.34 -13.92
CA ALA A 29 -14.04 0.79 -13.09
C ALA A 29 -15.24 1.73 -12.81
N GLY A 30 -15.98 2.11 -13.86
CA GLY A 30 -17.15 2.97 -13.73
C GLY A 30 -18.28 2.35 -12.91
N ILE A 31 -18.52 1.04 -13.06
CA ILE A 31 -19.49 0.30 -12.24
C ILE A 31 -19.06 0.30 -10.77
N LEU A 32 -17.79 0.01 -10.48
CA LEU A 32 -17.28 -0.05 -9.11
C LEU A 32 -17.26 1.31 -8.42
N GLU A 33 -17.00 2.40 -9.15
CA GLU A 33 -17.07 3.77 -8.62
C GLU A 33 -18.51 4.23 -8.35
N SER A 34 -19.46 3.78 -9.19
CA SER A 34 -20.88 4.13 -9.07
C SER A 34 -21.66 3.17 -8.15
N ALA A 35 -21.06 2.05 -7.77
CA ALA A 35 -21.69 1.03 -6.94
C ALA A 35 -21.86 1.54 -5.51
N CYS A 36 -23.09 1.97 -5.19
CA CYS A 36 -23.54 2.18 -3.83
C CYS A 36 -24.32 0.93 -3.38
N GLY A 37 -23.66 -0.05 -2.76
CA GLY A 37 -24.33 -1.25 -2.24
C GLY A 37 -23.42 -2.49 -2.07
N ASP A 38 -24.03 -3.59 -1.63
CA ASP A 38 -23.36 -4.89 -1.48
C ASP A 38 -23.06 -5.48 -2.87
N ALA A 39 -21.79 -5.47 -3.25
CA ALA A 39 -21.34 -6.10 -4.49
C ALA A 39 -21.35 -7.64 -4.35
N VAL A 40 -21.71 -8.33 -5.42
CA VAL A 40 -21.72 -9.80 -5.49
C VAL A 40 -20.74 -10.25 -6.56
N LEU A 41 -19.90 -11.21 -6.22
CA LEU A 41 -19.04 -11.92 -7.16
C LEU A 41 -19.80 -13.14 -7.68
N ILE A 42 -19.90 -13.27 -9.01
CA ILE A 42 -20.40 -14.48 -9.66
C ILE A 42 -19.20 -15.31 -10.10
N GLY A 43 -19.06 -16.50 -9.52
CA GLY A 43 -18.01 -17.44 -9.88
C GLY A 43 -18.20 -18.02 -11.29
N PRO A 44 -17.16 -18.62 -11.89
CA PRO A 44 -17.27 -19.32 -13.18
C PRO A 44 -18.26 -20.49 -13.16
N ASP A 45 -18.57 -21.00 -11.97
CA ASP A 45 -19.57 -22.03 -11.70
C ASP A 45 -21.00 -21.46 -11.54
N GLY A 46 -21.16 -20.14 -11.63
CA GLY A 46 -22.41 -19.43 -11.43
C GLY A 46 -22.77 -19.20 -9.97
N HIS A 47 -21.88 -19.51 -9.01
CA HIS A 47 -22.16 -19.28 -7.60
C HIS A 47 -21.99 -17.81 -7.23
N GLU A 48 -23.00 -17.26 -6.56
CA GLU A 48 -23.01 -15.87 -6.08
C GLU A 48 -22.43 -15.79 -4.66
N THR A 49 -21.46 -14.90 -4.46
CA THR A 49 -20.86 -14.63 -3.15
C THR A 49 -20.80 -13.13 -2.89
N ALA A 50 -21.35 -12.68 -1.77
CA ALA A 50 -21.26 -11.28 -1.36
C ALA A 50 -19.80 -10.90 -1.09
N ILE A 51 -19.37 -9.77 -1.68
CA ILE A 51 -18.04 -9.22 -1.51
C ILE A 51 -18.05 -8.32 -0.27
N PRO A 52 -17.22 -8.60 0.76
CA PRO A 52 -17.09 -7.70 1.91
C PRO A 52 -16.66 -6.30 1.50
N GLU A 53 -17.12 -5.28 2.22
CA GLU A 53 -16.83 -3.87 1.93
C GLU A 53 -15.32 -3.59 1.80
N GLN A 54 -14.50 -4.22 2.65
CA GLN A 54 -13.04 -4.07 2.61
C GLN A 54 -12.46 -4.59 1.29
N VAL A 55 -12.97 -5.70 0.76
CA VAL A 55 -12.53 -6.28 -0.51
C VAL A 55 -13.01 -5.42 -1.67
N SER A 56 -14.24 -4.89 -1.61
CA SER A 56 -14.77 -3.96 -2.61
C SER A 56 -13.88 -2.72 -2.76
N LYS A 57 -13.47 -2.08 -1.65
CA LYS A 57 -12.56 -0.92 -1.68
C LYS A 57 -11.20 -1.23 -2.32
N VAL A 58 -10.66 -2.43 -2.07
CA VAL A 58 -9.42 -2.87 -2.69
C VAL A 58 -9.61 -3.05 -4.20
N LEU A 59 -10.72 -3.67 -4.63
CA LEU A 59 -11.03 -3.86 -6.05
C LEU A 59 -11.15 -2.55 -6.81
N VAL A 60 -11.79 -1.52 -6.23
CA VAL A 60 -11.86 -0.17 -6.82
C VAL A 60 -10.45 0.36 -7.13
N GLY A 61 -9.56 0.32 -6.14
CA GLY A 61 -8.19 0.80 -6.32
C GLY A 61 -7.36 -0.03 -7.30
N VAL A 62 -7.57 -1.35 -7.34
CA VAL A 62 -6.89 -2.25 -8.28
C VAL A 62 -7.35 -1.98 -9.71
N VAL A 63 -8.66 -1.93 -9.94
CA VAL A 63 -9.23 -1.71 -11.26
C VAL A 63 -8.87 -0.32 -11.79
N ASP A 64 -8.94 0.72 -10.95
CA ASP A 64 -8.48 2.07 -11.31
C ASP A 64 -7.00 2.09 -11.71
N ALA A 65 -6.13 1.45 -10.93
CA ALA A 65 -4.72 1.39 -11.24
C ALA A 65 -4.45 0.68 -12.58
N MET A 66 -5.11 -0.46 -12.83
CA MET A 66 -4.95 -1.22 -14.07
C MET A 66 -5.55 -0.48 -15.27
N ALA A 67 -6.70 0.20 -15.13
CA ALA A 67 -7.31 0.99 -16.19
C ALA A 67 -6.39 2.11 -16.68
N HIS A 68 -5.59 2.67 -15.77
CA HIS A 68 -4.54 3.65 -16.08
C HIS A 68 -3.21 3.02 -16.55
N GLY A 69 -3.19 1.72 -16.86
CA GLY A 69 -2.00 1.01 -17.34
C GLY A 69 -0.91 0.82 -16.28
N ARG A 70 -1.24 0.94 -14.99
CA ARG A 70 -0.27 0.75 -13.89
C ARG A 70 -0.24 -0.71 -13.45
N ALA A 71 0.96 -1.26 -13.29
CA ALA A 71 1.16 -2.56 -12.67
C ALA A 71 0.91 -2.49 -11.15
N ILE A 72 0.45 -3.60 -10.57
CA ILE A 72 0.12 -3.69 -9.14
C ILE A 72 0.99 -4.77 -8.50
N THR A 73 1.43 -4.52 -7.27
CA THR A 73 2.13 -5.51 -6.45
C THR A 73 1.28 -5.87 -5.24
N LEU A 74 1.01 -7.16 -5.07
CA LEU A 74 0.39 -7.71 -3.86
C LEU A 74 1.48 -8.28 -2.95
N THR A 75 1.64 -7.68 -1.77
CA THR A 75 2.63 -8.10 -0.78
C THR A 75 1.92 -8.40 0.54
N PRO A 76 2.07 -9.62 1.10
CA PRO A 76 1.56 -9.96 2.43
C PRO A 76 2.10 -8.98 3.49
N ILE A 77 1.26 -8.59 4.44
CA ILE A 77 1.63 -7.57 5.44
C ILE A 77 2.72 -8.05 6.42
N ASP A 78 2.82 -9.36 6.63
CA ASP A 78 3.85 -10.02 7.46
C ASP A 78 5.21 -10.13 6.75
N THR A 79 5.34 -9.56 5.54
CA THR A 79 6.57 -9.54 4.76
C THR A 79 7.66 -8.76 5.49
N LYS A 80 8.85 -9.39 5.57
CA LYS A 80 10.05 -8.80 6.17
C LYS A 80 10.99 -8.25 5.10
N LEU A 81 11.09 -6.93 5.02
CA LEU A 81 11.92 -6.22 4.06
C LEU A 81 13.36 -6.06 4.55
N THR A 82 14.30 -6.08 3.61
CA THR A 82 15.67 -5.59 3.80
C THR A 82 15.65 -4.09 4.13
N THR A 83 16.77 -3.58 4.65
CA THR A 83 16.96 -2.12 4.78
C THR A 83 16.95 -1.38 3.44
N GLN A 84 17.18 -2.05 2.32
CA GLN A 84 17.15 -1.40 1.02
C GLN A 84 15.70 -1.26 0.54
N GLU A 85 14.97 -2.38 0.47
CA GLU A 85 13.54 -2.40 0.12
C GLU A 85 12.72 -1.48 1.04
N ALA A 86 13.01 -1.46 2.34
CA ALA A 86 12.34 -0.56 3.28
C ALA A 86 12.64 0.93 3.03
N ALA A 87 13.85 1.25 2.55
CA ALA A 87 14.24 2.61 2.23
C ALA A 87 13.57 3.07 0.93
N ASP A 88 13.51 2.16 -0.05
CA ASP A 88 12.82 2.37 -1.33
C ASP A 88 11.31 2.54 -1.10
N PHE A 89 10.70 1.73 -0.23
CA PHE A 89 9.29 1.84 0.15
C PHE A 89 8.94 3.19 0.82
N LEU A 90 9.83 3.70 1.67
CA LEU A 90 9.66 4.99 2.33
C LEU A 90 10.13 6.18 1.48
N GLU A 91 10.65 5.92 0.27
CA GLU A 91 11.18 6.95 -0.64
C GLU A 91 12.28 7.81 0.02
N ILE A 92 13.14 7.19 0.83
CA ILE A 92 14.25 7.87 1.53
C ILE A 92 15.59 7.17 1.26
N SER A 93 16.69 7.88 1.54
CA SER A 93 18.01 7.26 1.48
C SER A 93 18.15 6.16 2.54
N ARG A 94 18.82 5.04 2.19
CA ARG A 94 19.16 3.98 3.15
C ARG A 94 19.90 4.49 4.40
N PRO A 95 20.86 5.43 4.33
CA PRO A 95 21.44 6.04 5.53
C PRO A 95 20.41 6.74 6.42
N THR A 96 19.41 7.40 5.85
CA THR A 96 18.30 8.01 6.61
C THR A 96 17.49 6.95 7.33
N LEU A 97 17.12 5.87 6.63
CA LEU A 97 16.39 4.76 7.26
C LEU A 97 17.18 4.18 8.44
N ILE A 98 18.48 3.92 8.27
CA ILE A 98 19.32 3.37 9.35
C ILE A 98 19.27 4.26 10.60
N LYS A 99 19.33 5.59 10.44
CA LYS A 99 19.19 6.52 11.57
C LYS A 99 17.83 6.42 12.26
N LEU A 100 16.74 6.17 11.52
CA LEU A 100 15.41 5.98 12.11
C LEU A 100 15.35 4.69 12.93
N LEU A 101 15.91 3.59 12.40
CA LEU A 101 16.00 2.31 13.08
C LEU A 101 16.84 2.39 14.37
N GLU A 102 18.00 3.06 14.31
CA GLU A 102 18.89 3.23 15.47
C GLU A 102 18.29 4.15 16.54
N LYS A 103 17.44 5.09 16.15
CA LYS A 103 16.65 5.93 17.06
C LYS A 103 15.39 5.23 17.61
N GLY A 104 15.15 3.97 17.24
CA GLY A 104 13.97 3.21 17.66
C GLY A 104 12.65 3.77 17.12
N ARG A 105 12.69 4.55 16.04
CA ARG A 105 11.48 5.14 15.42
C ARG A 105 10.69 4.13 14.59
N ILE A 106 11.36 3.10 14.09
CA ILE A 106 10.78 1.99 13.35
C ILE A 106 11.38 0.71 13.96
N PRO A 107 10.56 -0.26 14.41
CA PRO A 107 11.02 -1.54 14.88
C PRO A 107 11.81 -2.29 13.81
N TYR A 108 12.74 -3.14 14.23
CA TYR A 108 13.44 -4.06 13.33
C TYR A 108 13.94 -5.28 14.09
N GLU A 109 14.11 -6.36 13.35
CA GLU A 109 14.73 -7.58 13.86
C GLU A 109 16.15 -7.73 13.30
N LYS A 110 17.03 -8.31 14.11
CA LYS A 110 18.31 -8.86 13.65
C LYS A 110 18.13 -10.36 13.50
N MET A 111 18.44 -10.90 12.34
CA MET A 111 18.33 -12.35 12.15
C MET A 111 19.43 -13.05 12.97
N PRO A 112 19.16 -14.22 13.60
CA PRO A 112 20.10 -14.89 14.48
C PRO A 112 21.45 -15.23 13.81
N GLU A 113 21.41 -15.47 12.49
CA GLU A 113 22.55 -15.91 11.68
C GLU A 113 23.09 -14.81 10.73
N SER A 114 22.52 -13.60 10.77
CA SER A 114 22.90 -12.53 9.83
C SER A 114 22.99 -11.16 10.49
N ARG A 115 24.01 -10.39 10.11
CA ARG A 115 24.20 -9.00 10.56
C ARG A 115 23.18 -8.04 9.93
N HIS A 116 22.38 -8.51 8.96
CA HIS A 116 21.39 -7.70 8.28
C HIS A 116 20.11 -7.53 9.11
N ARG A 117 19.52 -6.33 9.02
CA ARG A 117 18.27 -5.99 9.69
C ARG A 117 17.10 -6.35 8.77
N ARG A 118 16.00 -6.81 9.38
CA ARG A 118 14.71 -7.03 8.73
C ARG A 118 13.66 -6.13 9.35
N ILE A 119 12.81 -5.54 8.52
CA ILE A 119 11.75 -4.62 8.95
C ILE A 119 10.42 -5.18 8.46
N LEU A 120 9.42 -5.26 9.33
CA LEU A 120 8.07 -5.67 8.91
C LEU A 120 7.44 -4.58 8.05
N LEU A 121 6.77 -4.99 6.97
CA LEU A 121 6.04 -4.06 6.12
C LEU A 121 4.97 -3.29 6.91
N THR A 122 4.27 -3.94 7.84
CA THR A 122 3.30 -3.28 8.73
C THR A 122 3.91 -2.08 9.46
N ASP A 123 5.10 -2.25 10.05
CA ASP A 123 5.79 -1.19 10.80
C ASP A 123 6.14 0.00 9.91
N LEU A 124 6.48 -0.26 8.64
CA LEU A 124 6.79 0.78 7.66
C LEU A 124 5.53 1.55 7.22
N VAL A 125 4.43 0.83 6.99
CA VAL A 125 3.13 1.42 6.66
C VAL A 125 2.65 2.33 7.79
N GLU A 126 2.69 1.84 9.03
CA GLU A 126 2.32 2.62 10.22
C GLU A 126 3.19 3.86 10.38
N TYR A 127 4.50 3.72 10.18
CA TYR A 127 5.42 4.85 10.23
C TYR A 127 5.11 5.91 9.16
N ARG A 128 4.87 5.49 7.91
CA ARG A 128 4.53 6.39 6.79
C ARG A 128 3.25 7.17 7.08
N GLN A 129 2.21 6.47 7.58
CA GLN A 129 0.93 7.08 7.91
C GLN A 129 1.07 8.12 9.03
N ALA A 130 1.72 7.75 10.14
CA ALA A 130 1.96 8.67 11.25
C ALA A 130 2.81 9.90 10.84
N HIS A 131 3.75 9.71 9.90
CA HIS A 131 4.56 10.81 9.38
C HIS A 131 3.71 11.77 8.52
N LYS A 132 2.88 11.24 7.62
CA LYS A 132 1.99 12.03 6.77
C LYS A 132 1.02 12.87 7.61
N GLU A 133 0.41 12.28 8.64
CA GLU A 133 -0.48 13.01 9.55
C GLU A 133 0.25 14.13 10.31
N ARG A 134 1.52 13.91 10.70
CA ARG A 134 2.32 14.96 11.33
C ARG A 134 2.62 16.09 10.35
N GLN A 135 2.93 15.78 9.08
CA GLN A 135 3.19 16.79 8.06
C GLN A 135 1.95 17.67 7.82
N VAL A 136 0.77 17.05 7.68
CA VAL A 136 -0.50 17.79 7.53
C VAL A 136 -0.72 18.74 8.70
N ARG A 137 -0.61 18.25 9.96
CA ARG A 137 -0.77 19.11 11.15
C ARG A 137 0.21 20.28 11.20
N ILE A 138 1.46 20.09 10.75
CA ILE A 138 2.44 21.19 10.72
C ILE A 138 2.05 22.22 9.67
N LEU A 139 1.57 21.79 8.50
CA LEU A 139 1.09 22.71 7.47
C LEU A 139 -0.11 23.52 7.97
N ASP A 140 -1.06 22.88 8.65
CA ASP A 140 -2.23 23.56 9.23
C ASP A 140 -1.80 24.66 10.21
N LEU A 141 -0.85 24.35 11.10
CA LEU A 141 -0.30 25.34 12.04
C LEU A 141 0.40 26.51 11.33
N LEU A 142 1.14 26.25 10.25
CA LEU A 142 1.80 27.31 9.48
C LEU A 142 0.79 28.21 8.76
N VAL A 143 -0.35 27.66 8.32
CA VAL A 143 -1.45 28.44 7.72
C VAL A 143 -2.12 29.31 8.77
N GLU A 144 -2.45 28.75 9.93
CA GLU A 144 -3.03 29.49 11.06
C GLU A 144 -2.10 30.65 11.49
N ASP A 145 -0.80 30.39 11.66
CA ASP A 145 0.20 31.41 12.00
C ASP A 145 0.29 32.52 10.92
N ALA A 146 0.16 32.17 9.64
CA ALA A 146 0.22 33.13 8.53
C ALA A 146 -1.07 33.97 8.40
N GLU A 147 -2.23 33.40 8.72
CA GLU A 147 -3.51 34.10 8.80
C GLU A 147 -3.54 35.07 9.99
N GLU A 148 -3.02 34.66 11.16
CA GLU A 148 -2.90 35.52 12.34
C GLU A 148 -1.89 36.67 12.09
N ALA A 149 -0.84 36.41 11.30
CA ALA A 149 0.11 37.43 10.86
C ALA A 149 -0.44 38.39 9.78
N GLY A 150 -1.68 38.20 9.30
CA GLY A 150 -2.36 39.12 8.38
C GLY A 150 -1.80 39.13 6.95
N LEU A 151 -1.11 38.08 6.52
CA LEU A 151 -0.41 38.04 5.23
C LEU A 151 -1.32 37.79 4.01
N TYR A 152 -2.63 37.63 4.22
CA TYR A 152 -3.65 37.40 3.18
C TYR A 152 -4.81 38.41 3.22
N GLN A 153 -4.55 39.67 3.60
CA GLN A 153 -5.45 40.79 3.26
C GLN A 153 -4.89 41.56 2.06
N ALA A 154 -5.27 41.13 0.84
CA ALA A 154 -5.13 41.91 -0.39
C ALA A 154 -6.31 41.65 -1.33
#